data_AF-A0A8J7R6G5-F1
#
_entry.id   AF-A0A8J7R6G5-F1
#
_cell.length_a   1.000
_cell.length_b   1.000
_cell.length_c   1.000
_cell.angle_alpha   90.00
_cell.angle_beta   90.00
_cell.angle_gamma   90.00
#
_symmetry.space_group_name_H-M   'P 1'
#
loop_
_entity.id
_entity.type
_entity.pdbx_description
1 polymer ?
#
loop_
_entity_poly.entity_id
_entity_poly.type
_entity_poly.pdbx_seq_one_letter_code
_entity_poly.pdbx_strand_id
1 'polypeptide(L)'
;MLDATLAATATDDGIALSLRIENPGPEPVTLDFRTGQRAEFTAYPAAEEGEGSDADRTDPVWRDGAGRMFTQALGSETVASGESVGYEGKWRDPPPGTYRIVGEVTATDRDVRAETVVDLG
;
A
#
# COMPACT_ATOMS: atom_id res chain seq x y z
N MET A 1 14.61 -3.11 -10.96
CA MET A 1 13.41 -2.25 -11.00
C MET A 1 12.26 -3.12 -10.51
N LEU A 2 11.39 -2.58 -9.67
CA LEU A 2 10.23 -3.31 -9.16
C LEU A 2 8.98 -2.58 -9.64
N ASP A 3 7.99 -3.34 -10.08
CA ASP A 3 6.70 -2.83 -10.50
C ASP A 3 5.67 -3.09 -9.38
N ALA A 4 4.82 -2.11 -9.12
CA ALA A 4 3.82 -2.17 -8.06
C ALA A 4 2.42 -2.10 -8.67
N THR A 5 1.51 -2.92 -8.17
CA THR A 5 0.09 -2.86 -8.50
C THR A 5 -0.73 -2.98 -7.23
N LEU A 6 -1.69 -2.07 -7.04
CA LEU A 6 -2.59 -2.07 -5.90
C LEU A 6 -4.01 -2.36 -6.35
N ALA A 7 -4.63 -3.37 -5.75
CA ALA A 7 -6.06 -3.62 -5.84
C ALA A 7 -6.74 -3.21 -4.54
N ALA A 8 -7.88 -2.52 -4.66
CA ALA A 8 -8.81 -2.26 -3.57
C ALA A 8 -10.19 -2.80 -3.98
N THR A 9 -10.81 -3.59 -3.11
CA THR A 9 -12.09 -4.24 -3.39
C THR A 9 -13.03 -3.99 -2.22
N ALA A 10 -14.17 -3.37 -2.51
CA ALA A 10 -15.26 -3.25 -1.55
C ALA A 10 -15.84 -4.65 -1.25
N THR A 11 -16.07 -4.90 0.03
CA THR A 11 -16.60 -6.15 0.59
C THR A 11 -17.69 -5.79 1.60
N ASP A 12 -18.46 -6.79 2.04
CA ASP A 12 -19.51 -6.58 3.04
C ASP A 12 -18.98 -6.02 4.38
N ASP A 13 -17.70 -6.21 4.69
CA ASP A 13 -17.05 -5.79 5.94
C ASP A 13 -16.07 -4.60 5.75
N GLY A 14 -16.12 -3.90 4.62
CA GLY A 14 -15.20 -2.80 4.29
C GLY A 14 -14.34 -3.06 3.05
N ILE A 15 -13.10 -2.56 3.01
CA ILE A 15 -12.23 -2.64 1.84
C ILE A 15 -11.10 -3.64 2.07
N ALA A 16 -10.97 -4.62 1.17
CA ALA A 16 -9.81 -5.50 1.06
C ALA A 16 -8.75 -4.89 0.13
N LEU A 17 -7.49 -4.89 0.57
CA LEU A 17 -6.36 -4.30 -0.13
C LEU A 17 -5.32 -5.37 -0.45
N SER A 18 -4.80 -5.36 -1.67
CA SER A 18 -3.73 -6.26 -2.12
C SER A 18 -2.69 -5.49 -2.93
N LEU A 19 -1.51 -5.31 -2.35
CA LEU A 19 -0.33 -4.74 -3.02
C LEU A 19 0.53 -5.88 -3.56
N ARG A 20 0.71 -5.92 -4.88
CA ARG A 20 1.59 -6.87 -5.56
C ARG A 20 2.83 -6.16 -6.06
N ILE A 21 4.00 -6.70 -5.73
CA ILE A 21 5.30 -6.21 -6.16
C ILE A 21 5.94 -7.26 -7.05
N GLU A 22 6.28 -6.89 -8.27
CA GLU A 22 6.87 -7.77 -9.28
C GLU A 22 8.29 -7.33 -9.63
N ASN A 23 9.18 -8.28 -9.85
CA ASN A 23 10.51 -8.03 -10.40
C ASN A 23 10.58 -8.48 -11.86
N PRO A 24 10.29 -7.61 -12.84
CA PRO A 24 10.40 -7.96 -14.26
C PRO A 24 11.86 -8.05 -14.73
N GLY A 25 12.81 -7.62 -13.89
CA GLY A 25 14.22 -7.59 -14.24
C GLY A 25 14.90 -8.96 -14.14
N PRO A 26 16.05 -9.14 -14.82
CA PRO A 26 16.78 -10.40 -14.85
C PRO A 26 17.58 -10.71 -13.57
N GLU A 27 17.72 -9.73 -12.67
CA GLU A 27 18.49 -9.86 -11.42
C GLU A 27 17.56 -9.85 -10.21
N PRO A 28 17.83 -10.65 -9.16
CA PRO A 28 17.06 -10.62 -7.93
C PRO A 28 17.18 -9.25 -7.25
N VAL A 29 16.10 -8.79 -6.62
CA VAL A 29 16.05 -7.55 -5.85
C VAL A 29 15.73 -7.88 -4.39
N THR A 30 16.56 -7.40 -3.48
CA THR A 30 16.30 -7.50 -2.04
C THR A 30 15.61 -6.23 -1.55
N LEU A 31 14.66 -6.41 -0.63
CA LEU A 31 13.94 -5.38 0.11
C LEU A 31 14.38 -5.47 1.58
N ASP A 32 14.92 -4.38 2.13
CA ASP A 32 15.43 -4.35 3.51
C ASP A 32 14.52 -3.55 4.46
N PHE A 33 14.07 -4.18 5.54
CA PHE A 33 13.10 -3.64 6.48
C PHE A 33 13.72 -3.37 7.85
N ARG A 34 13.31 -2.26 8.48
CA ARG A 34 13.73 -1.91 9.85
C ARG A 34 12.87 -2.51 10.95
N THR A 35 11.68 -3.00 10.60
CA THR A 35 10.72 -3.61 11.54
C THR A 35 10.07 -4.82 10.90
N GLY A 36 9.17 -5.48 11.64
CA GLY A 36 8.30 -6.53 11.13
C GLY A 36 7.19 -6.04 10.19
N GLN A 37 6.96 -4.73 10.07
CA GLN A 37 6.06 -4.19 9.05
C GLN A 37 6.68 -4.39 7.67
N ARG A 38 5.88 -4.88 6.71
CA ARG A 38 6.31 -5.09 5.31
C ARG A 38 5.69 -4.08 4.37
N ALA A 39 4.40 -3.84 4.51
CA ALA A 39 3.68 -2.82 3.77
C ALA A 39 2.93 -1.89 4.72
N GLU A 40 2.64 -0.69 4.22
CA GLU A 40 1.70 0.26 4.80
C GLU A 40 0.61 0.55 3.75
N PHE A 41 -0.62 0.71 4.21
CA PHE A 41 -1.73 1.15 3.37
C PHE A 41 -2.32 2.40 3.99
N THR A 42 -2.44 3.46 3.20
CA THR A 42 -2.97 4.73 3.67
C THR A 42 -4.12 5.17 2.76
N ALA A 43 -5.23 5.56 3.38
CA ALA A 43 -6.38 6.09 2.67
C ALA A 43 -6.49 7.60 2.83
N TYR A 44 -6.75 8.27 1.72
CA TYR A 44 -7.03 9.69 1.63
C TYR A 44 -8.42 9.89 1.03
N PRO A 45 -9.16 10.93 1.43
CA PRO A 45 -10.30 11.40 0.65
C PRO A 45 -9.87 11.64 -0.80
N ALA A 46 -10.66 11.17 -1.76
CA ALA A 46 -10.42 11.54 -3.15
C ALA A 46 -10.65 13.05 -3.32
N ALA A 47 -9.73 13.75 -3.99
CA ALA A 47 -9.92 15.16 -4.31
C ALA A 47 -11.08 15.30 -5.31
N GLU A 48 -11.94 16.30 -5.13
CA GLU A 48 -12.96 16.61 -6.14
C GLU A 48 -12.28 17.12 -7.42
N GLU A 49 -12.84 16.77 -8.58
CA GLU A 49 -12.32 17.23 -9.88
C GLU A 49 -12.34 18.78 -9.94
N GLY A 50 -11.18 19.41 -9.76
CA GLY A 50 -11.03 20.87 -9.85
C GLY A 50 -10.12 21.50 -8.79
N GLU A 51 -9.85 20.78 -7.70
CA GLU A 51 -8.89 21.21 -6.68
C GLU A 51 -7.48 20.76 -7.11
N GLY A 52 -6.73 21.68 -7.71
CA GLY A 52 -5.44 21.38 -8.35
C GLY A 52 -4.49 20.61 -7.45
N SER A 53 -4.13 19.39 -7.86
CA SER A 53 -2.95 18.57 -7.54
C SER A 53 -2.29 18.72 -6.15
N ASP A 54 -3.07 19.02 -5.12
CA ASP A 54 -2.63 19.07 -3.72
C ASP A 54 -3.01 17.79 -2.96
N ALA A 55 -3.19 16.68 -3.69
CA ALA A 55 -3.50 15.36 -3.15
C ALA A 55 -2.45 14.86 -2.12
N ASP A 56 -1.26 15.47 -2.09
CA ASP A 56 -0.20 15.24 -1.09
C ASP A 56 -0.38 16.05 0.21
N ARG A 57 -1.32 17.01 0.29
CA ARG A 57 -1.58 17.83 1.49
C ARG A 57 -2.83 17.42 2.26
N THR A 58 -3.63 16.49 1.74
CA THR A 58 -4.82 15.99 2.45
C THR A 58 -4.37 15.02 3.55
N ASP A 59 -4.83 15.26 4.77
CA ASP A 59 -4.55 14.33 5.87
C ASP A 59 -5.19 12.96 5.59
N PRO A 60 -4.49 11.86 5.90
CA PRO A 60 -5.05 10.53 5.72
C PRO A 60 -6.21 10.30 6.69
N VAL A 61 -7.29 9.70 6.20
CA VAL A 61 -8.44 9.29 7.02
C VAL A 61 -8.24 7.95 7.68
N TRP A 62 -7.29 7.14 7.18
CA TRP A 62 -6.95 5.84 7.73
C TRP A 62 -5.54 5.40 7.33
N ARG A 63 -4.89 4.62 8.22
CA ARG A 63 -3.60 3.96 7.98
C ARG A 63 -3.65 2.55 8.57
N ASP A 64 -3.25 1.54 7.82
CA ASP A 64 -3.28 0.14 8.27
C ASP A 64 -2.37 -0.10 9.47
N GLY A 65 -1.17 0.47 9.46
CA GLY A 65 -0.19 0.33 10.54
C GLY A 65 -0.57 1.09 11.82
N ALA A 66 -1.52 2.03 11.77
CA ALA A 66 -1.86 2.85 12.94
C ALA A 66 -2.42 1.99 14.08
N GLY A 67 -1.76 2.07 15.24
CA GLY A 67 -2.15 1.31 16.44
C GLY A 67 -1.76 -0.18 16.39
N ARG A 68 -1.10 -0.65 15.33
CA ARG A 68 -0.55 -2.01 15.27
C ARG A 68 0.85 -2.06 15.88
N MET A 69 1.15 -3.15 16.58
CA MET A 69 2.49 -3.40 17.09
C MET A 69 3.28 -4.24 16.08
N PHE A 70 4.47 -3.78 15.74
CA PHE A 70 5.41 -4.50 14.90
C PHE A 70 6.70 -4.79 15.68
N THR A 71 7.27 -5.98 15.48
CA THR A 71 8.56 -6.34 16.07
C THR A 71 9.64 -5.38 15.57
N GLN A 72 10.55 -4.97 16.45
CA GLN A 72 11.70 -4.11 16.09
C GLN A 72 12.88 -4.92 15.52
N ALA A 73 12.57 -6.03 14.83
CA ALA A 73 13.57 -6.88 14.20
C ALA A 73 13.80 -6.44 12.76
N LEU A 74 15.06 -6.31 12.37
CA LEU A 74 15.44 -6.14 10.97
C LEU A 74 15.02 -7.39 10.19
N GLY A 75 14.62 -7.21 8.94
CA GLY A 75 14.28 -8.31 8.05
C GLY A 75 14.61 -7.96 6.61
N SER A 76 14.73 -8.98 5.77
CA SER A 76 14.89 -8.81 4.34
C SER A 76 14.07 -9.84 3.58
N GLU A 77 13.63 -9.47 2.39
CA GLU A 77 12.92 -10.35 1.46
C GLU A 77 13.52 -10.17 0.07
N THR A 78 13.84 -11.27 -0.61
CA THR A 78 14.38 -11.24 -1.96
C THR A 78 13.31 -11.64 -2.96
N VAL A 79 13.02 -10.75 -3.91
CA VAL A 79 12.16 -11.01 -5.07
C VAL A 79 13.05 -11.42 -6.23
N ALA A 80 13.02 -12.70 -6.61
CA ALA A 80 13.82 -13.21 -7.71
C ALA A 80 13.36 -12.64 -9.06
N SER A 81 14.16 -12.84 -10.12
CA SER A 81 13.80 -12.47 -11.48
C SER A 81 12.49 -13.15 -11.91
N GLY A 82 11.52 -12.36 -12.38
CA GLY A 82 10.20 -12.83 -12.80
C GLY A 82 9.25 -13.24 -11.68
N GLU A 83 9.67 -13.13 -10.42
CA GLU A 83 8.84 -13.46 -9.26
C GLU A 83 8.09 -12.22 -8.75
N SER A 84 7.11 -12.49 -7.89
CA SER A 84 6.31 -11.47 -7.23
C SER A 84 6.09 -11.78 -5.75
N VAL A 85 5.99 -10.74 -4.93
CA VAL A 85 5.52 -10.82 -3.54
C VAL A 85 4.22 -10.03 -3.40
N GLY A 86 3.32 -10.49 -2.53
CA GLY A 86 2.05 -9.85 -2.23
C GLY A 86 1.94 -9.46 -0.76
N TYR A 87 1.34 -8.30 -0.50
CA TYR A 87 1.01 -7.82 0.84
C TYR A 87 -0.47 -7.45 0.90
N GLU A 88 -1.11 -7.74 2.02
CA GLU A 88 -2.56 -7.57 2.20
C GLU A 88 -2.86 -6.64 3.37
N GLY A 89 -3.99 -5.93 3.26
CA GLY A 89 -4.55 -5.08 4.29
C GLY A 89 -6.08 -5.12 4.26
N LYS A 90 -6.74 -4.74 5.37
CA LYS A 90 -8.20 -4.62 5.44
C LYS A 90 -8.60 -3.37 6.21
N TRP A 91 -9.25 -2.44 5.53
CA TRP A 91 -9.92 -1.32 6.19
C TRP A 91 -11.37 -1.72 6.49
N ARG A 92 -11.66 -1.96 7.77
CA ARG A 92 -13.01 -2.35 8.23
C ARG A 92 -13.89 -1.14 8.48
N ASP A 93 -15.16 -1.29 8.14
CA ASP A 93 -16.23 -0.30 8.37
C ASP A 93 -15.85 1.15 7.96
N PRO A 94 -15.23 1.38 6.78
CA PRO A 94 -15.00 2.72 6.27
C PRO A 94 -16.33 3.46 6.10
N PRO A 95 -16.39 4.78 6.39
CA PRO A 95 -17.54 5.58 6.00
C PRO A 95 -17.78 5.51 4.49
N PRO A 96 -19.03 5.72 4.01
CA PRO A 96 -19.29 5.88 2.60
C PRO A 96 -18.51 7.06 2.01
N GLY A 97 -18.04 6.91 0.77
CA GLY A 97 -17.27 7.92 0.05
C GLY A 97 -16.28 7.33 -0.93
N THR A 98 -15.61 8.22 -1.66
CA THR A 98 -14.54 7.88 -2.60
C THR A 98 -13.18 8.12 -1.95
N TYR A 99 -12.31 7.12 -2.02
CA TYR A 99 -10.99 7.14 -1.38
C TYR A 99 -9.89 6.83 -2.37
N ARG A 100 -8.81 7.60 -2.29
CA ARG A 100 -7.51 7.24 -2.89
C ARG A 100 -6.74 6.43 -1.87
N ILE A 101 -6.42 5.18 -2.22
CA ILE A 101 -5.62 4.30 -1.39
C ILE A 101 -4.21 4.24 -1.95
N VAL A 102 -3.21 4.43 -1.09
CA VAL A 102 -1.79 4.25 -1.41
C VAL A 102 -1.29 3.04 -0.64
N GLY A 103 -0.68 2.09 -1.35
CA GLY A 103 0.02 0.95 -0.78
C GLY A 103 1.51 1.08 -1.05
N GLU A 104 2.32 0.99 0.00
CA GLU A 104 3.77 1.15 -0.08
C GLU A 104 4.49 0.00 0.62
N VAL A 105 5.63 -0.42 0.06
CA VAL A 105 6.55 -1.32 0.74
C VAL A 105 7.41 -0.48 1.69
N THR A 106 7.47 -0.87 2.96
CA THR A 106 8.23 -0.15 4.01
C THR A 106 9.73 -0.44 3.99
N ALA A 107 10.23 -0.96 2.87
CA ALA A 107 11.64 -1.20 2.65
C ALA A 107 12.40 0.13 2.67
N THR A 108 13.62 0.11 3.18
CA THR A 108 14.41 1.33 3.39
C THR A 108 15.38 1.64 2.26
N ASP A 109 15.67 0.65 1.42
CA ASP A 109 16.57 0.76 0.28
C ASP A 109 15.83 1.02 -1.04
N ARG A 110 14.48 0.93 -1.05
CA ARG A 110 13.63 1.11 -2.23
C ARG A 110 12.38 1.93 -1.89
N ASP A 111 11.98 2.79 -2.83
CA ASP A 111 10.66 3.40 -2.85
C ASP A 111 9.81 2.64 -3.88
N VAL A 112 8.86 1.85 -3.40
CA VAL A 112 7.97 1.02 -4.23
C VAL A 112 6.55 1.15 -3.70
N ARG A 113 5.69 1.76 -4.51
CA ARG A 113 4.30 2.07 -4.14
C ARG A 113 3.39 2.08 -5.36
N ALA A 114 2.12 1.81 -5.12
CA ALA A 114 1.05 1.96 -6.09
C ALA A 114 -0.17 2.59 -5.41
N GLU A 115 -1.02 3.21 -6.20
CA GLU A 115 -2.27 3.78 -5.72
C GLU A 115 -3.45 3.32 -6.58
N THR A 116 -4.63 3.39 -5.98
CA THR A 116 -5.89 3.08 -6.64
C THR A 116 -7.02 3.88 -5.99
N VAL A 117 -8.15 3.97 -6.67
CA VAL A 117 -9.35 4.64 -6.16
C VAL A 117 -10.43 3.60 -5.92
N VAL A 118 -11.12 3.70 -4.79
CA VAL A 118 -12.27 2.87 -4.45
C VAL A 118 -13.44 3.77 -4.05
N ASP A 119 -14.63 3.41 -4.53
CA ASP A 119 -15.88 4.10 -4.21
C ASP A 119 -16.76 3.21 -3.34
N LEU A 120 -17.27 3.77 -2.25
CA LEU A 120 -18.19 3.15 -1.32
C LEU A 120 -19.49 3.95 -1.31
N GLY A 121 -20.42 3.57 -2.19
CA GLY A 121 -21.75 4.18 -2.31
C GLY A 121 -22.75 3.73 -1.25
#